data_AF-A0A2P6RUC5-F1
#
_entry.id   AF-A0A2P6RUC5-F1
#
_cell.length_a   1.000
_cell.length_b   1.000
_cell.length_c   1.000
_cell.angle_alpha   90.00
_cell.angle_beta   90.00
_cell.angle_gamma   90.00
#
_symmetry.space_group_name_H-M   'P 1'
#
loop_
_entity.id
_entity.type
_entity.pdbx_description
1 polymer ?
#
loop_
_entity_poly.entity_id
_entity_poly.type
_entity_poly.pdbx_seq_one_letter_code
_entity_poly.pdbx_strand_id
1 'polypeptide(L)'
;MVEAYPMKGGDGPNSYAKNSSYQKGVAGAAQEVVNRAIAEKLDIDNITLSNSNTFSIADLGCSVGPNTFSAVGNIIEAVQLKYQSQVRLLDSQIPEFQVFFNDHTPNDFNMLFQSLPPNRQYYAMGVPGSFYGRLFPKASVHFVHSSYAIHWLSRVPKQVLDKNSPAWNKGRIHYLNSTDAVVRAFEAQYAEDMACFLHARAQEIVCGGLMVLIIPGHIQDTHHSQSFRNMTYQLLGSCLMDLARKGVVSEEKVDSFNIPIYYMSPQELEASVERNGCFSIEGMENLRKISKLGSVTESAQLIASHGRAVMEGLFRQQFGDEILDELFDLYRKKLEENPSIFESMDATLFLAVLKRNAN
;
A
#
# COMPACT_ATOMS: atom_id res chain seq x y z
N MET A 1 -16.53 10.28 6.36
CA MET A 1 -16.64 9.50 5.13
C MET A 1 -15.23 9.15 4.71
N VAL A 2 -14.98 7.92 4.27
CA VAL A 2 -13.67 7.52 3.74
C VAL A 2 -13.55 8.07 2.33
N GLU A 3 -12.42 8.69 2.03
CA GLU A 3 -12.07 9.19 0.71
C GLU A 3 -11.35 8.09 -0.08
N ALA A 4 -11.39 8.17 -1.41
CA ALA A 4 -10.89 7.11 -2.29
C ALA A 4 -9.86 7.68 -3.26
N TYR A 5 -8.66 7.13 -3.24
CA TYR A 5 -7.53 7.58 -4.08
C TYR A 5 -6.93 6.38 -4.83
N PRO A 6 -7.68 5.74 -5.75
CA PRO A 6 -7.15 4.62 -6.51
C PRO A 6 -6.02 5.08 -7.44
N MET A 7 -5.18 4.14 -7.84
CA MET A 7 -4.08 4.40 -8.77
C MET A 7 -4.61 4.73 -10.17
N LYS A 8 -3.75 5.28 -11.04
CA LYS A 8 -4.12 5.54 -12.44
C LYS A 8 -4.44 4.25 -13.19
N GLY A 9 -5.73 4.07 -13.53
CA GLY A 9 -6.22 2.95 -14.33
C GLY A 9 -5.81 2.99 -15.81
N GLY A 10 -6.29 2.00 -16.56
CA GLY A 10 -5.93 1.75 -17.96
C GLY A 10 -4.55 1.10 -18.16
N ASP A 11 -4.12 1.07 -19.42
CA ASP A 11 -2.91 0.39 -19.91
C ASP A 11 -1.91 1.35 -20.60
N GLY A 12 -2.23 2.65 -20.65
CA GLY A 12 -1.42 3.69 -21.26
C GLY A 12 -0.09 3.95 -20.55
N PRO A 13 0.78 4.81 -21.12
CA PRO A 13 2.14 5.02 -20.62
C PRO A 13 2.21 5.59 -19.19
N ASN A 14 1.17 6.32 -18.74
CA ASN A 14 1.08 6.87 -17.39
C ASN A 14 0.28 5.98 -16.42
N SER A 15 -0.19 4.81 -16.86
CA SER A 15 -0.96 3.89 -16.02
C SER A 15 -0.11 3.27 -14.91
N TYR A 16 -0.76 2.89 -13.82
CA TYR A 16 -0.11 2.14 -12.74
C TYR A 16 0.41 0.78 -13.20
N ALA A 17 -0.29 0.13 -14.12
CA ALA A 17 0.14 -1.15 -14.69
C ALA A 17 1.52 -1.07 -15.38
N LYS A 18 1.90 0.10 -15.91
CA LYS A 18 3.20 0.32 -16.57
C LYS A 18 4.26 0.97 -15.67
N ASN A 19 3.88 1.51 -14.51
CA ASN A 19 4.76 2.33 -13.65
C ASN A 19 4.86 1.82 -12.19
N SER A 20 4.52 0.55 -11.96
CA SER A 20 4.54 -0.10 -10.64
C SER A 20 5.68 -1.12 -10.46
N SER A 21 6.77 -0.96 -11.23
CA SER A 21 7.95 -1.85 -11.17
C SER A 21 8.64 -1.85 -9.81
N TYR A 22 8.60 -0.71 -9.10
CA TYR A 22 9.14 -0.59 -7.74
C TYR A 22 8.40 -1.52 -6.77
N GLN A 23 7.07 -1.44 -6.72
CA GLN A 23 6.26 -2.34 -5.88
C GLN A 23 6.42 -3.81 -6.30
N LYS A 24 6.57 -4.08 -7.60
CA LYS A 24 6.84 -5.43 -8.10
C LYS A 24 8.16 -5.99 -7.55
N GLY A 25 9.23 -5.20 -7.60
CA GLY A 25 10.55 -5.59 -7.07
C GLY A 25 10.50 -5.88 -5.57
N VAL A 26 9.77 -5.05 -4.83
CA VAL A 26 9.53 -5.25 -3.40
C VAL A 26 8.77 -6.56 -3.12
N ALA A 27 7.67 -6.81 -3.84
CA ALA A 27 6.90 -8.04 -3.65
C ALA A 27 7.76 -9.30 -3.95
N GLY A 28 8.65 -9.22 -4.93
CA GLY A 28 9.64 -10.26 -5.20
C GLY A 28 10.64 -10.46 -4.05
N ALA A 29 11.17 -9.39 -3.48
CA ALA A 29 12.07 -9.48 -2.32
C ALA A 29 11.37 -10.03 -1.06
N ALA A 30 10.08 -9.78 -0.91
CA ALA A 30 9.26 -10.30 0.18
C ALA A 30 8.88 -11.78 0.03
N GLN A 31 8.98 -12.34 -1.19
CA GLN A 31 8.43 -13.65 -1.52
C GLN A 31 8.96 -14.78 -0.63
N GLU A 32 10.27 -14.80 -0.36
CA GLU A 32 10.87 -15.85 0.47
C GLU A 32 10.30 -15.83 1.90
N VAL A 33 10.11 -14.63 2.46
CA VAL A 33 9.56 -14.44 3.81
C VAL A 33 8.10 -14.89 3.85
N VAL A 34 7.31 -14.56 2.83
CA VAL A 34 5.92 -15.01 2.70
C VAL A 34 5.84 -16.54 2.60
N ASN A 35 6.67 -17.15 1.77
CA ASN A 35 6.69 -18.60 1.61
C ASN A 35 7.05 -19.31 2.92
N ARG A 36 8.06 -18.81 3.63
CA ARG A 36 8.48 -19.32 4.95
C ARG A 36 7.35 -19.20 5.97
N ALA A 37 6.70 -18.04 6.03
CA ALA A 37 5.58 -17.80 6.92
C ALA A 37 4.41 -18.76 6.65
N ILE A 38 4.06 -19.00 5.38
CA ILE A 38 3.03 -19.99 5.02
C ILE A 38 3.45 -21.39 5.48
N ALA A 39 4.68 -21.80 5.13
CA ALA A 39 5.19 -23.14 5.46
C ALA A 39 5.20 -23.40 6.98
N GLU A 40 5.60 -22.42 7.80
CA GLU A 40 5.78 -22.59 9.24
C GLU A 40 4.54 -22.24 10.08
N LYS A 41 3.77 -21.23 9.67
CA LYS A 41 2.77 -20.58 10.55
C LYS A 41 1.32 -20.83 10.16
N LEU A 42 1.04 -21.13 8.89
CA LEU A 42 -0.31 -21.47 8.46
C LEU A 42 -0.70 -22.81 9.08
N ASP A 43 -1.90 -22.92 9.63
CA ASP A 43 -2.38 -24.15 10.25
C ASP A 43 -3.49 -24.73 9.37
N ILE A 44 -3.12 -25.66 8.49
CA ILE A 44 -4.06 -26.24 7.52
C ILE A 44 -4.96 -27.30 8.14
N ASP A 45 -4.56 -27.92 9.26
CA ASP A 45 -5.36 -28.94 9.94
C ASP A 45 -6.59 -28.29 10.57
N ASN A 46 -6.40 -27.15 11.24
CA ASN A 46 -7.52 -26.38 11.79
C ASN A 46 -8.43 -25.79 10.70
N ILE A 47 -7.89 -25.46 9.53
CA ILE A 47 -8.66 -24.92 8.40
C ILE A 47 -9.49 -26.01 7.71
N THR A 48 -8.93 -27.21 7.51
CA THR A 48 -9.60 -28.33 6.82
C THR A 48 -10.75 -28.94 7.63
N LEU A 49 -10.76 -28.80 8.95
CA LEU A 49 -11.86 -29.21 9.83
C LEU A 49 -13.18 -28.45 9.59
N SER A 50 -13.16 -27.34 8.84
CA SER A 50 -14.33 -26.48 8.59
C SER A 50 -15.27 -26.97 7.47
N ASN A 51 -15.06 -28.16 6.90
CA ASN A 51 -15.90 -28.81 5.87
C ASN A 51 -16.08 -28.04 4.54
N SER A 52 -15.38 -26.93 4.33
CA SER A 52 -15.31 -26.25 3.03
C SER A 52 -14.02 -26.65 2.32
N ASN A 53 -14.11 -27.23 1.13
CA ASN A 53 -12.94 -27.55 0.29
C ASN A 53 -12.36 -26.29 -0.40
N THR A 54 -12.53 -25.11 0.19
CA THR A 54 -12.17 -23.83 -0.42
C THR A 54 -11.21 -23.04 0.46
N PHE A 55 -10.13 -22.56 -0.12
CA PHE A 55 -9.15 -21.67 0.51
C PHE A 55 -9.28 -20.25 -0.05
N SER A 56 -9.88 -19.37 0.75
CA SER A 56 -10.12 -17.96 0.44
C SER A 56 -8.92 -17.05 0.76
N ILE A 57 -8.44 -16.33 -0.25
CA ILE A 57 -7.35 -15.34 -0.19
C ILE A 57 -7.94 -13.96 -0.52
N ALA A 58 -7.56 -12.93 0.21
CA ALA A 58 -7.90 -11.54 -0.12
C ALA A 58 -6.64 -10.70 -0.33
N ASP A 59 -6.55 -9.98 -1.44
CA ASP A 59 -5.56 -8.94 -1.68
C ASP A 59 -6.20 -7.56 -1.49
N LEU A 60 -5.79 -6.83 -0.46
CA LEU A 60 -6.37 -5.55 -0.06
C LEU A 60 -5.52 -4.39 -0.57
N GLY A 61 -6.09 -3.60 -1.48
CA GLY A 61 -5.39 -2.60 -2.28
C GLY A 61 -4.73 -3.23 -3.51
N CYS A 62 -5.49 -4.01 -4.28
CA CYS A 62 -4.99 -4.75 -5.43
C CYS A 62 -4.63 -3.87 -6.63
N SER A 63 -5.11 -2.62 -6.67
CA SER A 63 -5.02 -1.71 -7.82
C SER A 63 -5.57 -2.38 -9.09
N VAL A 64 -4.89 -2.22 -10.22
CA VAL A 64 -5.33 -2.64 -11.56
C VAL A 64 -4.52 -3.80 -12.14
N GLY A 65 -3.58 -4.36 -11.36
CA GLY A 65 -2.56 -5.31 -11.85
C GLY A 65 -1.35 -4.65 -12.52
N PRO A 66 -0.30 -5.41 -12.87
CA PRO A 66 -0.21 -6.87 -12.79
C PRO A 66 0.28 -7.41 -11.42
N ASN A 67 0.75 -6.54 -10.52
CA ASN A 67 1.46 -6.95 -9.30
C ASN A 67 0.63 -7.88 -8.40
N THR A 68 -0.66 -7.60 -8.25
CA THR A 68 -1.61 -8.42 -7.49
C THR A 68 -1.63 -9.88 -7.95
N PHE A 69 -1.57 -10.14 -9.27
CA PHE A 69 -1.61 -11.51 -9.81
C PHE A 69 -0.34 -12.29 -9.47
N SER A 70 0.82 -11.63 -9.48
CA SER A 70 2.08 -12.25 -9.05
C SER A 70 2.06 -12.55 -7.55
N ALA A 71 1.58 -11.63 -6.72
CA ALA A 71 1.47 -11.83 -5.27
C ALA A 71 0.55 -13.02 -4.93
N VAL A 72 -0.65 -13.05 -5.53
CA VAL A 72 -1.61 -14.14 -5.34
C VAL A 72 -1.08 -15.47 -5.86
N GLY A 73 -0.44 -15.49 -7.04
CA GLY A 73 0.16 -16.70 -7.60
C GLY A 73 1.20 -17.31 -6.66
N ASN A 74 2.08 -16.48 -6.10
CA ASN A 74 3.09 -16.92 -5.14
C ASN A 74 2.48 -17.48 -3.85
N ILE A 75 1.42 -16.84 -3.33
CA ILE A 75 0.70 -17.32 -2.14
C ILE A 75 0.07 -18.68 -2.41
N ILE A 76 -0.62 -18.84 -3.54
CA ILE A 76 -1.25 -20.12 -3.92
C ILE A 76 -0.22 -21.23 -4.03
N GLU A 77 0.90 -20.99 -4.71
CA GLU A 77 1.98 -21.97 -4.85
C GLU A 77 2.52 -22.39 -3.48
N ALA A 78 2.79 -21.44 -2.59
CA ALA A 78 3.28 -21.73 -1.24
C ALA A 78 2.26 -22.52 -0.40
N VAL A 79 0.97 -22.21 -0.52
CA VAL A 79 -0.09 -22.98 0.17
C VAL A 79 -0.17 -24.39 -0.41
N GLN A 80 -0.14 -24.56 -1.73
CA GLN A 80 -0.16 -25.88 -2.39
C GLN A 80 1.01 -26.75 -1.93
N LEU A 81 2.23 -26.20 -1.90
CA LEU A 81 3.42 -26.91 -1.40
C LEU A 81 3.27 -27.34 0.07
N LYS A 82 2.64 -26.51 0.90
CA LYS A 82 2.35 -26.86 2.29
C LYS A 82 1.39 -28.04 2.40
N TYR A 83 0.28 -28.03 1.65
CA TYR A 83 -0.67 -29.15 1.60
C TYR A 83 0.00 -30.45 1.13
N GLN A 84 0.83 -30.38 0.08
CA GLN A 84 1.56 -31.54 -0.44
C GLN A 84 2.56 -32.11 0.57
N SER A 85 3.27 -31.24 1.31
CA SER A 85 4.31 -31.67 2.26
C SER A 85 3.77 -32.24 3.57
N GLN A 86 2.70 -31.68 4.14
CA GLN A 86 2.21 -32.09 5.46
C GLN A 86 1.32 -33.33 5.41
N VAL A 87 0.52 -33.50 4.37
CA VAL A 87 -0.60 -34.46 4.44
C VAL A 87 -0.36 -35.73 3.60
N ARG A 88 0.77 -35.84 2.88
CA ARG A 88 1.08 -36.99 1.97
C ARG A 88 -0.10 -37.38 1.06
N LEU A 89 -0.81 -36.38 0.55
CA LEU A 89 -2.08 -36.58 -0.15
C LEU A 89 -1.91 -36.82 -1.64
N LEU A 90 -2.87 -37.57 -2.18
CA LEU A 90 -3.24 -37.56 -3.60
C LEU A 90 -3.77 -36.16 -3.96
N ASP A 91 -3.60 -35.72 -5.21
CA ASP A 91 -4.02 -34.40 -5.71
C ASP A 91 -5.49 -34.01 -5.39
N SER A 92 -6.34 -35.00 -5.09
CA SER A 92 -7.77 -34.85 -4.78
C SER A 92 -8.11 -34.15 -3.46
N GLN A 93 -7.12 -33.68 -2.70
CA GLN A 93 -7.32 -33.03 -1.39
C GLN A 93 -6.66 -31.65 -1.29
N ILE A 94 -6.14 -31.10 -2.39
CA ILE A 94 -5.78 -29.68 -2.48
C ILE A 94 -7.08 -28.86 -2.56
N PRO A 95 -7.25 -27.80 -1.75
CA PRO A 95 -8.47 -27.01 -1.78
C PRO A 95 -8.59 -26.20 -3.08
N GLU A 96 -9.83 -25.89 -3.45
CA GLU A 96 -10.11 -24.91 -4.49
C GLU A 96 -9.77 -23.50 -3.98
N PHE A 97 -9.09 -22.69 -4.78
CA PHE A 97 -8.71 -21.33 -4.38
C PHE A 97 -9.75 -20.30 -4.82
N GLN A 98 -10.14 -19.46 -3.87
CA GLN A 98 -10.98 -18.29 -4.10
C GLN A 98 -10.19 -17.03 -3.79
N VAL A 99 -10.06 -16.13 -4.75
CA VAL A 99 -9.26 -14.90 -4.62
C VAL A 99 -10.15 -13.68 -4.74
N PHE A 100 -10.13 -12.86 -3.69
CA PHE A 100 -10.82 -11.59 -3.62
C PHE A 100 -9.83 -10.45 -3.85
N PHE A 101 -10.02 -9.73 -4.94
CA PHE A 101 -9.27 -8.52 -5.27
C PHE A 101 -10.05 -7.32 -4.75
N ASN A 102 -9.58 -6.72 -3.65
CA ASN A 102 -10.19 -5.55 -3.05
C ASN A 102 -9.45 -4.27 -3.41
N ASP A 103 -10.21 -3.25 -3.77
CA ASP A 103 -9.75 -1.88 -3.86
C ASP A 103 -10.93 -0.92 -3.64
N HIS A 104 -10.69 0.39 -3.67
CA HIS A 104 -11.74 1.39 -3.62
C HIS A 104 -12.74 1.23 -4.78
N THR A 105 -13.99 1.61 -4.54
CA THR A 105 -15.06 1.55 -5.57
C THR A 105 -14.70 2.22 -6.91
N PRO A 106 -13.98 3.36 -6.95
CA PRO A 106 -13.60 4.00 -8.22
C PRO A 106 -12.36 3.38 -8.88
N ASN A 107 -11.77 2.33 -8.31
CA ASN A 107 -10.67 1.61 -8.97
C ASN A 107 -11.12 1.02 -10.31
N ASP A 108 -10.19 0.92 -11.25
CA ASP A 108 -10.45 0.39 -12.58
C ASP A 108 -10.47 -1.14 -12.56
N PHE A 109 -11.55 -1.70 -12.02
CA PHE A 109 -11.80 -3.14 -12.01
C PHE A 109 -11.95 -3.73 -13.42
N ASN A 110 -12.31 -2.91 -14.42
CA ASN A 110 -12.37 -3.37 -15.81
C ASN A 110 -10.98 -3.75 -16.30
N MET A 111 -9.99 -2.88 -16.09
CA MET A 111 -8.59 -3.18 -16.43
C MET A 111 -8.06 -4.39 -15.65
N LEU A 112 -8.37 -4.48 -14.35
CA LEU A 112 -8.02 -5.64 -13.53
C LEU A 112 -8.57 -6.94 -14.14
N PHE A 113 -9.87 -6.99 -14.44
CA PHE A 113 -10.51 -8.20 -14.96
C PHE A 113 -10.07 -8.57 -16.37
N GLN A 114 -9.83 -7.57 -17.24
CA GLN A 114 -9.27 -7.80 -18.57
C GLN A 114 -7.84 -8.37 -18.50
N SER A 115 -7.09 -8.06 -17.44
CA SER A 115 -5.70 -8.47 -17.24
C SER A 115 -5.55 -9.77 -16.45
N LEU A 116 -6.64 -10.41 -16.03
CA LEU A 116 -6.59 -11.67 -15.27
C LEU A 116 -5.85 -12.76 -16.07
N PRO A 117 -4.95 -13.54 -15.45
CA PRO A 117 -4.29 -14.63 -16.13
C PRO A 117 -5.32 -15.67 -16.65
N PRO A 118 -5.25 -16.07 -17.94
CA PRO A 118 -6.21 -17.01 -18.51
C PRO A 118 -6.07 -18.42 -17.92
N ASN A 119 -4.86 -18.84 -17.57
CA ASN A 119 -4.56 -20.17 -17.03
C ASN A 119 -4.53 -20.22 -15.49
N ARG A 120 -5.18 -19.25 -14.82
CA ARG A 120 -5.23 -19.18 -13.36
C ARG A 120 -5.91 -20.41 -12.77
N GLN A 121 -5.40 -20.88 -11.64
CA GLN A 121 -5.93 -22.02 -10.88
C GLN A 121 -6.78 -21.55 -9.68
N TYR A 122 -7.52 -20.46 -9.85
CA TYR A 122 -8.35 -19.86 -8.81
C TYR A 122 -9.58 -19.15 -9.38
N TYR A 123 -10.65 -19.11 -8.60
CA TYR A 123 -11.83 -18.27 -8.85
C TYR A 123 -11.51 -16.84 -8.42
N ALA A 124 -11.79 -15.87 -9.30
CA ALA A 124 -11.46 -14.46 -9.08
C ALA A 124 -12.74 -13.64 -8.85
N MET A 125 -12.74 -12.81 -7.81
CA MET A 125 -13.83 -11.90 -7.47
C MET A 125 -13.27 -10.51 -7.19
N GLY A 126 -13.95 -9.46 -7.65
CA GLY A 126 -13.67 -8.08 -7.23
C GLY A 126 -14.51 -7.70 -6.02
N VAL A 127 -13.91 -6.97 -5.07
CA VAL A 127 -14.58 -6.50 -3.85
C VAL A 127 -14.39 -4.99 -3.72
N PRO A 128 -15.31 -4.17 -4.27
CA PRO A 128 -15.19 -2.72 -4.20
C PRO A 128 -15.53 -2.21 -2.79
N GLY A 129 -14.62 -1.47 -2.17
CA GLY A 129 -14.84 -0.84 -0.87
C GLY A 129 -13.54 -0.54 -0.14
N SER A 130 -13.61 0.37 0.84
CA SER A 130 -12.44 0.64 1.69
C SER A 130 -12.17 -0.53 2.64
N PHE A 131 -10.92 -0.98 2.69
CA PHE A 131 -10.46 -1.93 3.69
C PHE A 131 -10.44 -1.37 5.12
N TYR A 132 -10.70 -0.07 5.35
CA TYR A 132 -10.91 0.43 6.70
C TYR A 132 -12.27 0.01 7.28
N GLY A 133 -13.19 -0.50 6.45
CA GLY A 133 -14.44 -1.11 6.85
C GLY A 133 -14.46 -2.63 6.69
N ARG A 134 -15.63 -3.22 6.96
CA ARG A 134 -15.94 -4.61 6.65
C ARG A 134 -16.14 -4.79 5.15
N LEU A 135 -15.51 -5.82 4.60
CA LEU A 135 -15.55 -6.24 3.19
C LEU A 135 -16.11 -7.66 3.04
N PHE A 136 -15.91 -8.51 4.05
CA PHE A 136 -16.23 -9.94 3.97
C PHE A 136 -17.17 -10.37 5.11
N PRO A 137 -17.91 -11.48 4.97
CA PRO A 137 -18.56 -12.16 6.08
C PRO A 137 -17.59 -12.51 7.22
N LYS A 138 -18.13 -12.84 8.39
CA LYS A 138 -17.29 -13.21 9.54
C LYS A 138 -16.61 -14.55 9.26
N ALA A 139 -15.33 -14.67 9.63
CA ALA A 139 -14.53 -15.89 9.52
C ALA A 139 -14.65 -16.57 8.13
N SER A 140 -14.49 -15.80 7.06
CA SER A 140 -14.60 -16.30 5.67
C SER A 140 -13.32 -16.16 4.86
N VAL A 141 -12.26 -15.57 5.42
CA VAL A 141 -10.97 -15.38 4.73
C VAL A 141 -9.87 -16.13 5.48
N HIS A 142 -9.06 -16.89 4.76
CA HIS A 142 -7.99 -17.72 5.35
C HIS A 142 -6.64 -17.00 5.31
N PHE A 143 -6.42 -16.22 4.25
CA PHE A 143 -5.18 -15.50 4.04
C PHE A 143 -5.47 -14.08 3.52
N VAL A 144 -4.91 -13.08 4.18
CA VAL A 144 -4.97 -11.68 3.73
C VAL A 144 -3.58 -11.25 3.31
N HIS A 145 -3.48 -10.60 2.16
CA HIS A 145 -2.29 -9.91 1.68
C HIS A 145 -2.63 -8.43 1.50
N SER A 146 -1.70 -7.55 1.86
CA SER A 146 -1.78 -6.14 1.51
C SER A 146 -0.38 -5.59 1.31
N SER A 147 -0.12 -5.00 0.16
CA SER A 147 1.19 -4.45 -0.20
C SER A 147 1.04 -3.04 -0.73
N TYR A 148 1.77 -2.08 -0.15
CA TYR A 148 1.70 -0.67 -0.56
C TYR A 148 0.28 -0.08 -0.56
N ALA A 149 -0.56 -0.49 0.39
CA ALA A 149 -1.92 0.04 0.48
C ALA A 149 -2.20 0.70 1.84
N ILE A 150 -1.86 0.04 2.95
CA ILE A 150 -2.28 0.50 4.29
C ILE A 150 -1.63 1.80 4.79
N HIS A 151 -0.70 2.40 4.02
CA HIS A 151 -0.11 3.71 4.31
C HIS A 151 -0.98 4.88 3.82
N TRP A 152 -1.97 4.61 2.98
CA TRP A 152 -2.96 5.59 2.52
C TRP A 152 -4.02 5.80 3.58
N LEU A 153 -4.12 7.01 4.13
CA LEU A 153 -5.12 7.37 5.12
C LEU A 153 -6.53 7.27 4.54
N SER A 154 -7.50 7.03 5.42
CA SER A 154 -8.92 7.05 5.07
C SER A 154 -9.41 8.45 4.67
N ARG A 155 -8.67 9.50 5.06
CA ARG A 155 -8.92 10.91 4.75
C ARG A 155 -7.73 11.77 5.15
N VAL A 156 -7.67 12.98 4.61
CA VAL A 156 -6.75 14.02 5.11
C VAL A 156 -7.17 14.44 6.54
N PRO A 157 -6.24 14.59 7.50
CA PRO A 157 -6.57 15.10 8.83
C PRO A 157 -7.20 16.50 8.76
N LYS A 158 -8.38 16.69 9.34
CA LYS A 158 -9.12 17.97 9.22
C LYS A 158 -8.33 19.16 9.77
N GLN A 159 -7.54 18.92 10.81
CA GLN A 159 -6.73 19.92 11.49
C GLN A 159 -5.64 20.52 10.59
N VAL A 160 -5.23 19.81 9.53
CA VAL A 160 -4.20 20.33 8.60
C VAL A 160 -4.77 21.25 7.53
N LEU A 161 -6.09 21.31 7.41
CA LEU A 161 -6.84 22.15 6.47
C LEU A 161 -7.40 23.43 7.13
N ASP A 162 -7.51 23.46 8.45
CA ASP A 162 -8.05 24.59 9.19
C ASP A 162 -6.99 25.67 9.42
N LYS A 163 -7.18 26.86 8.82
CA LYS A 163 -6.26 28.01 8.94
C LYS A 163 -6.04 28.48 10.38
N ASN A 164 -6.95 28.16 11.29
CA ASN A 164 -6.85 28.54 12.71
C ASN A 164 -6.20 27.45 13.58
N SER A 165 -5.95 26.27 13.01
CA SER A 165 -5.33 25.16 13.72
C SER A 165 -3.81 25.34 13.81
N PRO A 166 -3.18 24.97 14.95
CA PRO A 166 -1.72 24.91 15.04
C PRO A 166 -1.12 23.87 14.09
N ALA A 167 -1.93 22.96 13.57
CA ALA A 167 -1.55 21.96 12.57
C ALA A 167 -1.83 22.41 11.13
N TRP A 168 -2.18 23.66 10.85
CA TRP A 168 -2.41 24.11 9.46
C TRP A 168 -1.14 23.94 8.61
N ASN A 169 -1.20 23.12 7.56
CA ASN A 169 -0.03 22.75 6.77
C ASN A 169 0.25 23.71 5.60
N LYS A 170 0.34 25.01 5.90
CA LYS A 170 0.52 26.06 4.87
C LYS A 170 1.77 25.83 4.00
N GLY A 171 1.62 25.98 2.68
CA GLY A 171 2.69 25.93 1.69
C GLY A 171 3.36 24.57 1.53
N ARG A 172 2.74 23.51 2.05
CA ARG A 172 3.24 22.13 2.05
C ARG A 172 2.11 21.19 1.65
N ILE A 173 2.50 20.03 1.14
CA ILE A 173 1.55 19.03 0.65
C ILE A 173 1.64 17.70 1.41
N HIS A 174 2.50 17.61 2.42
CA HIS A 174 2.72 16.39 3.19
C HIS A 174 3.23 16.72 4.59
N TYR A 175 3.19 15.74 5.50
CA TYR A 175 3.63 15.93 6.89
C TYR A 175 5.15 15.84 7.07
N LEU A 176 5.85 15.13 6.18
CA LEU A 176 7.30 14.98 6.25
C LEU A 176 7.94 16.37 6.06
N ASN A 177 8.72 16.81 7.07
CA ASN A 177 9.27 18.18 7.19
C ASN A 177 8.25 19.30 7.49
N SER A 178 7.17 18.94 8.18
CA SER A 178 6.23 19.90 8.74
C SER A 178 6.41 20.04 10.26
N THR A 179 5.56 20.84 10.89
CA THR A 179 5.58 21.06 12.35
C THR A 179 5.11 19.81 13.10
N ASP A 180 5.52 19.66 14.36
CA ASP A 180 5.06 18.54 15.19
C ASP A 180 3.53 18.46 15.29
N ALA A 181 2.84 19.60 15.21
CA ALA A 181 1.38 19.63 15.21
C ALA A 181 0.79 18.96 13.96
N VAL A 182 1.39 19.16 12.79
CA VAL A 182 1.02 18.47 11.54
C VAL A 182 1.33 16.98 11.65
N VAL A 183 2.53 16.62 12.12
CA VAL A 183 2.94 15.22 12.30
C VAL A 183 1.96 14.47 13.20
N ARG A 184 1.62 15.03 14.37
CA ARG A 184 0.64 14.44 15.30
C ARG A 184 -0.76 14.32 14.70
N ALA A 185 -1.18 15.26 13.85
CA ALA A 185 -2.48 15.17 13.20
C ALA A 185 -2.56 13.98 12.22
N PHE A 186 -1.49 13.74 11.47
CA PHE A 186 -1.37 12.58 10.59
C PHE A 186 -1.27 11.27 11.37
N GLU A 187 -0.44 11.23 12.41
CA GLU A 187 -0.30 10.07 13.31
C GLU A 187 -1.63 9.70 13.97
N ALA A 188 -2.39 10.67 14.46
CA ALA A 188 -3.69 10.44 15.07
C ALA A 188 -4.71 9.86 14.08
N GLN A 189 -4.75 10.36 12.84
CA GLN A 189 -5.61 9.80 11.79
C GLN A 189 -5.19 8.38 11.44
N TYR A 190 -3.88 8.14 11.33
CA TYR A 190 -3.36 6.81 11.03
C TYR A 190 -3.68 5.78 12.13
N ALA A 191 -3.59 6.17 13.40
CA ALA A 191 -3.93 5.31 14.52
C ALA A 191 -5.43 4.92 14.51
N GLU A 192 -6.33 5.84 14.16
CA GLU A 192 -7.76 5.56 13.96
C GLU A 192 -7.95 4.56 12.81
N ASP A 193 -7.28 4.81 11.68
CA ASP A 193 -7.36 4.01 10.48
C ASP A 193 -6.86 2.57 10.71
N MET A 194 -5.71 2.40 11.36
CA MET A 194 -5.15 1.09 11.70
C MET A 194 -6.01 0.33 12.71
N ALA A 195 -6.60 1.01 13.69
CA ALA A 195 -7.53 0.39 14.62
C ALA A 195 -8.77 -0.14 13.86
N CYS A 196 -9.32 0.64 12.92
CA CYS A 196 -10.44 0.21 12.08
C CYS A 196 -10.07 -0.97 11.19
N PHE A 197 -8.90 -0.91 10.53
CA PHE A 197 -8.38 -1.98 9.68
C PHE A 197 -8.26 -3.29 10.45
N LEU A 198 -7.50 -3.30 11.56
CA LEU A 198 -7.29 -4.51 12.36
C LEU A 198 -8.61 -5.04 12.94
N HIS A 199 -9.51 -4.15 13.39
CA HIS A 199 -10.81 -4.56 13.89
C HIS A 199 -11.67 -5.24 12.82
N ALA A 200 -11.71 -4.71 11.60
CA ALA A 200 -12.45 -5.32 10.50
C ALA A 200 -11.84 -6.69 10.12
N ARG A 201 -10.51 -6.76 9.97
CA ARG A 201 -9.81 -8.00 9.65
C ARG A 201 -9.98 -9.08 10.71
N ALA A 202 -9.99 -8.71 11.99
CA ALA A 202 -10.18 -9.65 13.09
C ALA A 202 -11.54 -10.38 13.03
N GLN A 203 -12.55 -9.75 12.45
CA GLN A 203 -13.87 -10.34 12.28
C GLN A 203 -13.94 -11.25 11.05
N GLU A 204 -13.16 -10.96 10.02
CA GLU A 204 -13.25 -11.59 8.69
C GLU A 204 -12.30 -12.78 8.53
N ILE A 205 -11.13 -12.70 9.16
CA ILE A 205 -10.11 -13.74 9.09
C ILE A 205 -10.49 -14.87 10.06
N VAL A 206 -10.42 -16.11 9.59
CA VAL A 206 -10.63 -17.31 10.42
C VAL A 206 -9.58 -17.39 11.54
N CYS A 207 -9.90 -18.05 12.65
CA CYS A 207 -8.91 -18.31 13.69
C CYS A 207 -7.73 -19.11 13.09
N GLY A 208 -6.50 -18.69 13.41
CA GLY A 208 -5.29 -19.27 12.82
C GLY A 208 -4.95 -18.83 11.40
N GLY A 209 -5.84 -18.07 10.74
CA GLY A 209 -5.58 -17.46 9.43
C GLY A 209 -4.44 -16.43 9.49
N LEU A 210 -3.78 -16.23 8.35
CA LEU A 210 -2.61 -15.34 8.25
C LEU A 210 -2.95 -14.03 7.54
N MET A 211 -2.25 -12.97 7.91
CA MET A 211 -2.26 -11.68 7.23
C MET A 211 -0.83 -11.20 7.02
N VAL A 212 -0.44 -11.01 5.76
CA VAL A 212 0.85 -10.46 5.36
C VAL A 212 0.68 -9.01 4.94
N LEU A 213 1.48 -8.13 5.54
CA LEU A 213 1.49 -6.70 5.25
C LEU A 213 2.88 -6.30 4.76
N ILE A 214 2.96 -5.65 3.59
CA ILE A 214 4.19 -5.05 3.05
C ILE A 214 4.02 -3.53 3.06
N ILE A 215 4.78 -2.87 3.93
CA ILE A 215 4.47 -1.52 4.39
C ILE A 215 5.64 -0.57 4.13
N PRO A 216 5.47 0.50 3.34
CA PRO A 216 6.44 1.59 3.32
C PRO A 216 6.40 2.27 4.70
N GLY A 217 7.48 2.14 5.47
CA GLY A 217 7.51 2.56 6.88
C GLY A 217 8.50 3.68 7.16
N HIS A 218 8.91 3.92 8.40
CA HIS A 218 10.12 4.69 8.70
C HIS A 218 10.88 4.03 9.87
N ILE A 219 12.20 4.16 9.92
CA ILE A 219 12.98 3.75 11.10
C ILE A 219 13.05 4.94 12.04
N GLN A 220 12.67 4.74 13.29
CA GLN A 220 12.54 5.80 14.30
C GLN A 220 13.84 6.60 14.53
N ASP A 221 15.00 5.98 14.29
CA ASP A 221 16.32 6.60 14.45
C ASP A 221 16.82 7.39 13.22
N THR A 222 16.06 7.39 12.12
CA THR A 222 16.41 8.21 10.95
C THR A 222 15.75 9.58 11.04
N HIS A 223 16.56 10.64 11.09
CA HIS A 223 16.09 12.01 11.04
C HIS A 223 15.14 12.19 9.84
N HIS A 224 13.89 12.58 10.09
CA HIS A 224 12.85 12.67 9.04
C HIS A 224 13.30 13.48 7.81
N SER A 225 14.19 14.45 7.99
CA SER A 225 14.73 15.35 6.96
C SER A 225 15.56 14.69 5.86
N GLN A 226 16.08 13.46 6.05
CA GLN A 226 16.93 12.78 5.06
C GLN A 226 16.27 11.58 4.36
N SER A 227 15.00 11.29 4.66
CA SER A 227 14.30 10.19 3.98
C SER A 227 14.05 10.53 2.51
N PHE A 228 14.39 9.60 1.60
CA PHE A 228 14.07 9.67 0.17
C PHE A 228 12.63 10.15 -0.10
N ARG A 229 11.66 9.59 0.61
CA ARG A 229 10.23 9.92 0.47
C ARG A 229 9.91 11.36 0.87
N ASN A 230 10.56 11.86 1.91
CA ASN A 230 10.42 13.24 2.32
C ASN A 230 10.88 14.18 1.20
N MET A 231 12.08 13.93 0.65
CA MET A 231 12.63 14.76 -0.42
C MET A 231 11.77 14.73 -1.68
N THR A 232 11.21 13.57 -2.06
CA THR A 232 10.32 13.48 -3.22
C THR A 232 9.03 14.29 -3.05
N TYR A 233 8.39 14.25 -1.88
CA TYR A 233 7.17 15.04 -1.64
C TYR A 233 7.45 16.53 -1.47
N GLN A 234 8.57 16.89 -0.85
CA GLN A 234 9.00 18.29 -0.78
C GLN A 234 9.25 18.88 -2.17
N LEU A 235 9.95 18.15 -3.04
CA LEU A 235 10.18 18.59 -4.42
C LEU A 235 8.85 18.77 -5.15
N LEU A 236 7.94 17.81 -5.04
CA LEU A 236 6.62 17.89 -5.68
C LEU A 236 5.80 19.09 -5.15
N GLY A 237 5.83 19.35 -3.84
CA GLY A 237 5.22 20.54 -3.25
C GLY A 237 5.86 21.84 -3.75
N SER A 238 7.18 21.85 -3.93
CA SER A 238 7.89 23.00 -4.50
C SER A 238 7.50 23.26 -5.96
N CYS A 239 7.20 22.22 -6.74
CA CYS A 239 6.70 22.35 -8.10
C CYS A 239 5.34 23.05 -8.12
N LEU A 240 4.42 22.67 -7.22
CA LEU A 240 3.13 23.34 -7.08
C LEU A 240 3.28 24.81 -6.69
N MET A 241 4.22 25.13 -5.78
CA MET A 241 4.50 26.53 -5.41
C MET A 241 5.09 27.33 -6.58
N ASP A 242 5.90 26.74 -7.45
CA ASP A 242 6.39 27.39 -8.66
C ASP A 242 5.26 27.65 -9.66
N LEU A 243 4.36 26.69 -9.85
CA LEU A 243 3.15 26.88 -10.66
C LEU A 243 2.24 27.97 -10.07
N ALA A 244 2.16 28.07 -8.74
CA ALA A 244 1.43 29.14 -8.07
C ALA A 244 2.03 30.52 -8.34
N ARG A 245 3.37 30.65 -8.26
CA ARG A 245 4.09 31.89 -8.59
C ARG A 245 3.91 32.33 -10.05
N LYS A 246 3.76 31.37 -10.96
CA LYS A 246 3.45 31.63 -12.38
C LYS A 246 1.97 31.98 -12.62
N GLY A 247 1.10 31.85 -11.61
CA GLY A 247 -0.35 32.06 -11.74
C GLY A 247 -1.09 30.90 -12.43
N VAL A 248 -0.47 29.73 -12.58
CA VAL A 248 -1.11 28.53 -13.17
C VAL A 248 -2.09 27.89 -12.19
N VAL A 249 -1.77 27.93 -10.89
CA VAL A 249 -2.67 27.53 -9.80
C VAL A 249 -2.72 28.62 -8.74
N SER A 250 -3.75 28.65 -7.89
CA SER A 250 -3.75 29.57 -6.74
C SER A 250 -2.95 28.98 -5.58
N GLU A 251 -2.24 29.83 -4.84
CA GLU A 251 -1.53 29.43 -3.61
C GLU A 251 -2.51 28.83 -2.58
N GLU A 252 -3.74 29.36 -2.50
CA GLU A 252 -4.78 28.80 -1.62
C GLU A 252 -5.14 27.35 -1.96
N LYS A 253 -5.16 26.97 -3.25
CA LYS A 253 -5.38 25.57 -3.64
C LYS A 253 -4.24 24.67 -3.17
N VAL A 254 -2.99 25.18 -3.18
CA VAL A 254 -1.82 24.46 -2.66
C VAL A 254 -1.90 24.35 -1.14
N ASP A 255 -2.23 25.44 -0.42
CA ASP A 255 -2.38 25.46 1.05
C ASP A 255 -3.47 24.52 1.58
N SER A 256 -4.50 24.26 0.76
CA SER A 256 -5.59 23.34 1.10
C SER A 256 -5.33 21.88 0.67
N PHE A 257 -4.21 21.60 0.02
CA PHE A 257 -3.90 20.28 -0.51
C PHE A 257 -2.92 19.52 0.38
N ASN A 258 -3.27 18.28 0.74
CA ASN A 258 -2.39 17.39 1.49
C ASN A 258 -2.50 15.97 0.93
N ILE A 259 -1.37 15.31 0.75
CA ILE A 259 -1.29 13.91 0.35
C ILE A 259 -1.65 13.05 1.57
N PRO A 260 -2.71 12.23 1.51
CA PRO A 260 -3.22 11.45 2.64
C PRO A 260 -2.40 10.17 2.82
N ILE A 261 -1.10 10.32 3.08
CA ILE A 261 -0.17 9.21 3.30
C ILE A 261 0.53 9.38 4.64
N TYR A 262 0.55 8.32 5.43
CA TYR A 262 1.37 8.21 6.63
C TYR A 262 2.23 6.96 6.58
N TYR A 263 3.49 7.08 6.98
CA TYR A 263 4.42 5.95 7.03
C TYR A 263 4.63 5.53 8.47
N MET A 264 4.13 4.36 8.83
CA MET A 264 4.29 3.83 10.18
C MET A 264 5.67 3.23 10.42
N SER A 265 6.10 3.21 11.67
CA SER A 265 7.24 2.43 12.14
C SER A 265 6.83 0.99 12.48
N PRO A 266 7.79 0.04 12.51
CA PRO A 266 7.58 -1.28 13.09
C PRO A 266 6.98 -1.25 14.50
N GLN A 267 7.43 -0.33 15.36
CA GLN A 267 6.98 -0.18 16.74
C GLN A 267 5.53 0.28 16.83
N GLU A 268 5.10 1.17 15.93
CA GLU A 268 3.69 1.58 15.84
C GLU A 268 2.79 0.42 15.39
N LEU A 269 3.30 -0.51 14.56
CA LEU A 269 2.57 -1.72 14.21
C LEU A 269 2.42 -2.63 15.42
N GLU A 270 3.52 -2.87 16.14
CA GLU A 270 3.53 -3.65 17.38
C GLU A 270 2.50 -3.13 18.38
N ALA A 271 2.54 -1.83 18.67
CA ALA A 271 1.61 -1.18 19.59
C ALA A 271 0.15 -1.26 19.11
N SER A 272 -0.09 -1.18 17.79
CA SER A 272 -1.44 -1.28 17.23
C SER A 272 -2.00 -2.71 17.31
N VAL A 273 -1.16 -3.71 17.05
CA VAL A 273 -1.52 -5.13 17.17
C VAL A 273 -1.76 -5.51 18.63
N GLU A 274 -0.89 -5.08 19.55
CA GLU A 274 -1.05 -5.30 20.99
C GLU A 274 -2.35 -4.70 21.50
N ARG A 275 -2.63 -3.43 21.15
CA ARG A 275 -3.87 -2.75 21.54
C ARG A 275 -5.12 -3.44 20.99
N ASN A 276 -5.05 -3.97 19.78
CA ASN A 276 -6.16 -4.69 19.15
C ASN A 276 -6.40 -6.06 19.79
N GLY A 277 -5.33 -6.77 20.20
CA GLY A 277 -5.39 -8.06 20.90
C GLY A 277 -5.92 -9.25 20.08
N CYS A 278 -6.33 -9.06 18.83
CA CYS A 278 -6.91 -10.13 18.00
C CYS A 278 -5.87 -10.89 17.17
N PHE A 279 -4.66 -10.35 17.05
CA PHE A 279 -3.58 -10.94 16.24
C PHE A 279 -2.29 -11.11 17.06
N SER A 280 -1.49 -12.10 16.70
CA SER A 280 -0.08 -12.24 17.08
C SER A 280 0.82 -11.82 15.92
N ILE A 281 2.00 -11.28 16.23
CA ILE A 281 3.04 -11.01 15.25
C ILE A 281 3.91 -12.26 15.15
N GLU A 282 3.88 -12.94 14.01
CA GLU A 282 4.64 -14.17 13.76
C GLU A 282 6.01 -13.93 13.12
N GLY A 283 6.20 -12.74 12.54
CA GLY A 283 7.47 -12.33 11.95
C GLY A 283 7.40 -10.89 11.46
N MET A 284 8.54 -10.20 11.56
CA MET A 284 8.70 -8.85 11.03
C MET A 284 10.10 -8.71 10.45
N GLU A 285 10.20 -8.35 9.18
CA GLU A 285 11.47 -8.27 8.46
C GLU A 285 11.59 -6.94 7.72
N ASN A 286 12.76 -6.31 7.80
CA ASN A 286 13.07 -5.14 6.98
C ASN A 286 13.42 -5.60 5.56
N LEU A 287 12.65 -5.17 4.58
CA LEU A 287 12.91 -5.44 3.18
C LEU A 287 13.88 -4.35 2.68
N ARG A 288 15.19 -4.61 2.81
CA ARG A 288 16.20 -3.71 2.26
C ARG A 288 16.40 -3.94 0.76
N LYS A 289 16.67 -2.84 0.05
CA LYS A 289 17.07 -2.68 -1.36
C LYS A 289 15.97 -2.66 -2.43
N ILE A 290 15.94 -1.53 -3.15
CA ILE A 290 16.04 -1.53 -4.60
C ILE A 290 17.33 -0.77 -4.97
N SER A 291 18.13 -1.33 -5.86
CA SER A 291 19.45 -0.82 -6.28
C SER A 291 19.39 0.53 -7.01
N LYS A 292 20.54 1.23 -7.07
CA LYS A 292 20.76 2.43 -7.91
C LYS A 292 20.16 2.23 -9.30
N LEU A 293 19.35 3.18 -9.70
CA LEU A 293 18.53 3.08 -10.89
C LEU A 293 19.23 3.79 -12.06
N GLY A 294 20.13 3.09 -12.74
CA GLY A 294 20.73 3.61 -13.98
C GLY A 294 21.38 4.99 -13.82
N SER A 295 21.29 5.80 -14.88
CA SER A 295 21.69 7.21 -14.86
C SER A 295 20.72 8.09 -14.06
N VAL A 296 21.18 9.29 -13.66
CA VAL A 296 20.37 10.29 -12.95
C VAL A 296 19.07 10.61 -13.70
N THR A 297 19.15 10.77 -15.02
CA THR A 297 17.99 11.05 -15.89
C THR A 297 16.99 9.90 -15.88
N GLU A 298 17.45 8.66 -16.00
CA GLU A 298 16.58 7.48 -15.93
C GLU A 298 15.92 7.35 -14.56
N SER A 299 16.67 7.62 -13.49
CA SER A 299 16.14 7.65 -12.14
C SER A 299 15.03 8.68 -11.96
N ALA A 300 15.28 9.91 -12.37
CA ALA A 300 14.31 11.00 -12.29
C ALA A 300 13.04 10.68 -13.09
N GLN A 301 13.20 10.17 -14.32
CA GLN A 301 12.07 9.78 -15.17
C GLN A 301 11.24 8.67 -14.51
N LEU A 302 11.86 7.64 -13.91
CA LEU A 302 11.11 6.58 -13.26
C LEU A 302 10.34 7.10 -12.04
N ILE A 303 10.98 7.90 -11.18
CA ILE A 303 10.32 8.45 -9.99
C ILE A 303 9.16 9.36 -10.39
N ALA A 304 9.35 10.22 -11.39
CA ALA A 304 8.30 11.11 -11.85
C ALA A 304 7.12 10.32 -12.45
N SER A 305 7.39 9.32 -13.29
CA SER A 305 6.35 8.48 -13.92
C SER A 305 5.61 7.64 -12.88
N HIS A 306 6.33 7.07 -11.92
CA HIS A 306 5.77 6.36 -10.78
C HIS A 306 4.90 7.27 -9.91
N GLY A 307 5.43 8.43 -9.50
CA GLY A 307 4.69 9.42 -8.70
C GLY A 307 3.42 9.87 -9.41
N ARG A 308 3.47 10.07 -10.73
CA ARG A 308 2.29 10.35 -11.55
C ARG A 308 1.29 9.21 -11.51
N ALA A 309 1.71 8.00 -11.83
CA ALA A 309 0.80 6.85 -11.84
C ALA A 309 0.12 6.56 -10.49
N VAL A 310 0.77 6.92 -9.38
CA VAL A 310 0.24 6.77 -8.02
C VAL A 310 -0.69 7.91 -7.62
N MET A 311 -0.37 9.16 -7.97
CA MET A 311 -1.05 10.34 -7.41
C MET A 311 -1.86 11.16 -8.42
N GLU A 312 -1.86 10.82 -9.72
CA GLU A 312 -2.52 11.62 -10.76
C GLU A 312 -4.00 11.90 -10.44
N GLY A 313 -4.74 10.91 -9.95
CA GLY A 313 -6.15 11.08 -9.56
C GLY A 313 -6.32 12.13 -8.46
N LEU A 314 -5.43 12.13 -7.46
CA LEU A 314 -5.43 13.06 -6.34
C LEU A 314 -5.14 14.49 -6.80
N PHE A 315 -4.11 14.69 -7.64
CA PHE A 315 -3.78 16.02 -8.19
C PHE A 315 -4.87 16.54 -9.12
N ARG A 316 -5.41 15.67 -9.99
CA ARG A 316 -6.52 16.00 -10.89
C ARG A 316 -7.74 16.52 -10.14
N GLN A 317 -8.12 15.85 -9.06
CA GLN A 317 -9.29 16.23 -8.26
C GLN A 317 -9.18 17.65 -7.69
N GLN A 318 -7.98 18.04 -7.24
CA GLN A 318 -7.76 19.34 -6.61
C GLN A 318 -7.45 20.46 -7.61
N PHE A 319 -6.62 20.17 -8.61
CA PHE A 319 -6.01 21.19 -9.46
C PHE A 319 -6.50 21.17 -10.90
N GLY A 320 -7.22 20.14 -11.34
CA GLY A 320 -7.63 19.97 -12.73
C GLY A 320 -6.66 19.14 -13.56
N ASP A 321 -7.10 18.75 -14.76
CA ASP A 321 -6.31 17.93 -15.70
C ASP A 321 -5.21 18.75 -16.39
N GLU A 322 -5.45 20.04 -16.56
CA GLU A 322 -4.62 20.98 -17.32
C GLU A 322 -3.21 21.17 -16.75
N ILE A 323 -3.01 20.92 -15.46
CA ILE A 323 -1.70 21.13 -14.82
C ILE A 323 -0.82 19.87 -14.80
N LEU A 324 -1.38 18.70 -15.09
CA LEU A 324 -0.72 17.42 -14.79
C LEU A 324 0.58 17.24 -15.57
N ASP A 325 0.58 17.56 -16.86
CA ASP A 325 1.77 17.43 -17.71
C ASP A 325 2.86 18.42 -17.26
N GLU A 326 2.53 19.71 -17.06
CA GLU A 326 3.50 20.71 -16.59
C GLU A 326 4.05 20.37 -15.19
N LEU A 327 3.19 19.92 -14.28
CA LEU A 327 3.57 19.55 -12.91
C LEU A 327 4.59 18.40 -12.91
N PHE A 328 4.28 17.30 -13.61
CA PHE A 328 5.14 16.11 -13.58
C PHE A 328 6.41 16.28 -14.43
N ASP A 329 6.38 17.10 -15.48
CA ASP A 329 7.59 17.50 -16.22
C ASP A 329 8.51 18.39 -15.37
N LEU A 330 7.93 19.35 -14.64
CA LEU A 330 8.70 20.18 -13.70
C LEU A 330 9.26 19.33 -12.56
N TYR A 331 8.48 18.39 -12.04
CA TYR A 331 8.91 17.46 -11.00
C TYR A 331 10.09 16.60 -11.46
N ARG A 332 10.03 16.05 -12.68
CA ARG A 332 11.17 15.32 -13.28
C ARG A 332 12.42 16.20 -13.36
N LYS A 333 12.30 17.42 -13.91
CA LYS A 333 13.45 18.34 -14.01
C LYS A 333 14.08 18.64 -12.66
N LYS A 334 13.26 18.89 -11.63
CA LYS A 334 13.77 19.11 -10.27
C LYS A 334 14.45 17.88 -9.68
N LEU A 335 13.98 16.66 -9.98
CA LEU A 335 14.66 15.43 -9.58
C LEU A 335 16.04 15.30 -10.25
N GLU A 336 16.16 15.66 -11.53
CA GLU A 336 17.44 15.66 -12.27
C GLU A 336 18.44 16.67 -11.67
N GLU A 337 17.95 17.83 -11.24
CA GLU A 337 18.74 18.89 -10.59
C GLU A 337 19.18 18.54 -9.15
N ASN A 338 18.57 17.53 -8.52
CA ASN A 338 18.83 17.13 -7.13
C ASN A 338 19.27 15.65 -7.03
N PRO A 339 20.43 15.27 -7.61
CA PRO A 339 20.85 13.88 -7.71
C PRO A 339 21.16 13.21 -6.35
N SER A 340 21.42 13.98 -5.30
CA SER A 340 21.62 13.47 -3.93
C SER A 340 20.40 12.70 -3.39
N ILE A 341 19.21 12.95 -3.92
CA ILE A 341 17.99 12.20 -3.56
C ILE A 341 18.18 10.72 -3.86
N PHE A 342 18.85 10.37 -4.95
CA PHE A 342 19.09 8.99 -5.35
C PHE A 342 20.13 8.28 -4.48
N GLU A 343 20.96 9.02 -3.75
CA GLU A 343 21.94 8.47 -2.80
C GLU A 343 21.28 8.03 -1.48
N SER A 344 20.13 8.63 -1.15
CA SER A 344 19.34 8.37 0.05
C SER A 344 18.24 7.30 -0.12
N MET A 345 18.28 6.52 -1.21
CA MET A 345 17.24 5.56 -1.62
C MET A 345 16.94 4.42 -0.62
N ASP A 346 17.47 4.48 0.59
CA ASP A 346 17.03 3.68 1.73
C ASP A 346 15.63 4.12 2.18
N ALA A 347 14.63 3.85 1.34
CA ALA A 347 13.25 3.86 1.79
C ALA A 347 13.08 2.70 2.78
N THR A 348 12.75 3.02 4.04
CA THR A 348 12.36 1.99 5.01
C THR A 348 11.11 1.28 4.51
N LEU A 349 11.21 -0.02 4.39
CA LEU A 349 10.13 -0.89 3.99
C LEU A 349 10.27 -2.13 4.85
N PHE A 350 9.15 -2.59 5.39
CA PHE A 350 9.14 -3.79 6.19
C PHE A 350 7.93 -4.65 5.85
N LEU A 351 8.09 -5.94 6.09
CA LEU A 351 7.05 -6.93 6.00
C LEU A 351 6.69 -7.36 7.42
N ALA A 352 5.39 -7.51 7.68
CA ALA A 352 4.88 -8.12 8.89
C ALA A 352 3.97 -9.30 8.55
N VAL A 353 4.11 -10.38 9.31
CA VAL A 353 3.24 -11.56 9.27
C VAL A 353 2.44 -11.57 10.56
N LEU A 354 1.13 -11.46 10.44
CA LEU A 354 0.19 -11.52 11.56
C LEU A 354 -0.60 -12.82 11.48
N LYS A 355 -0.92 -13.40 12.64
CA LYS A 355 -1.81 -14.57 12.73
C LYS A 355 -3.00 -14.26 13.60
N ARG A 356 -4.20 -14.64 13.18
CA ARG A 356 -5.43 -14.43 13.95
C ARG A 356 -5.41 -15.35 15.18
N ASN A 357 -5.48 -14.76 16.37
CA ASN A 357 -5.51 -15.50 17.64
C ASN A 357 -6.74 -16.41 17.70
N ALA A 358 -6.60 -17.58 18.32
CA ALA A 358 -7.76 -18.36 18.76
C ALA A 358 -8.48 -17.57 19.88
N ASN A 359 -9.81 -17.55 19.84
CA ASN A 359 -10.61 -16.93 20.90
C ASN A 359 -10.65 -17.80 22.15
#